data_AF-A0A0A1ZWG9-F1
#
_entry.id   AF-A0A0A1ZWG9-F1
#
_cell.length_a   1.000
_cell.length_b   1.000
_cell.length_c   1.000
_cell.angle_alpha   90.00
_cell.angle_beta   90.00
_cell.angle_gamma   90.00
#
_symmetry.space_group_name_H-M   'P 1'
#
loop_
_entity.id
_entity.type
_entity.pdbx_description
1 polymer ?
#
loop_
_entity_poly.entity_id
_entity_poly.type
_entity_poly.pdbx_seq_one_letter_code
_entity_poly.pdbx_strand_id
1 'polypeptide(L)' 'MFVDTGKIVGVLGKEPPVIQKREELKIEKAREEWKNLISQSWSVTLEVLNKPSDN' A
#
# COMPACT_ATOMS: atom_id res chain seq x y z
N MET A 1 2.82 -3.14 -8.14
CA MET A 1 2.38 -2.56 -6.84
C MET A 1 3.44 -1.57 -6.41
N PHE A 2 3.04 -0.43 -5.83
CA PHE A 2 3.99 0.49 -5.22
C PHE A 2 3.91 0.35 -3.71
N VAL A 3 5.07 0.26 -3.05
CA VAL A 3 5.19 0.28 -1.59
C VAL A 3 5.93 1.55 -1.22
N ASP A 4 5.21 2.47 -0.57
CA ASP A 4 5.79 3.70 -0.04
C ASP A 4 6.05 3.51 1.44
N THR A 5 7.30 3.69 1.86
CA THR A 5 7.66 3.74 3.28
C THR A 5 8.01 5.17 3.65
N GLY A 6 7.50 5.60 4.80
CA GLY A 6 7.65 6.97 5.27
C GLY A 6 7.78 7.06 6.78
N LYS A 7 8.30 8.19 7.24
CA LYS A 7 8.40 8.50 8.66
C LYS A 7 7.21 9.35 9.07
N ILE A 8 6.50 8.92 10.10
CA ILE A 8 5.47 9.73 10.74
C ILE A 8 6.18 10.88 11.45
N VAL A 9 5.86 12.11 11.08
CA VAL A 9 6.35 13.34 11.71
C VAL A 9 5.13 14.10 12.24
N GLY A 10 5.27 14.75 13.40
CA GLY A 10 4.18 15.48 14.05
C GLY A 10 3.56 14.78 15.27
N VAL A 11 2.81 15.55 16.07
CA VAL A 11 2.17 15.07 17.30
C VAL A 11 0.98 14.19 16.94
N LEU A 12 1.05 12.89 17.26
CA LEU A 12 -0.01 11.89 17.08
C LEU A 12 -0.33 11.49 15.63
N GLY A 13 0.59 11.67 14.67
CA GLY A 13 0.41 11.16 13.30
C GLY A 13 -0.75 11.79 12.52
N LYS A 14 -1.11 13.03 12.86
CA LYS A 14 -2.14 13.82 12.16
C LYS A 14 -1.71 14.24 10.75
N GLU A 15 -0.41 14.35 10.53
CA GLU A 15 0.17 14.70 9.23
C GLU A 15 0.51 13.42 8.45
N PRO A 16 0.37 13.44 7.11
CA PRO A 16 0.80 12.32 6.28
C PRO A 16 2.28 11.98 6.53
N PRO A 17 2.65 10.68 6.47
CA PRO A 17 4.04 10.28 6.60
C PRO A 17 4.90 10.96 5.54
N VAL A 18 6.07 11.46 5.94
CA VAL A 18 7.07 11.93 4.99
C VAL A 18 7.65 10.69 4.30
N ILE A 19 7.31 10.52 3.03
CA ILE A 19 7.76 9.39 2.22
C ILE A 19 9.28 9.47 2.08
N GLN A 20 9.95 8.36 2.39
CA GLN A 20 11.40 8.22 2.29
C GLN A 20 11.81 7.31 1.14
N LYS A 21 11.02 6.25 0.89
CA LYS A 21 11.30 5.27 -0.16
C LYS A 21 10.01 4.89 -0.87
N ARG A 22 10.12 4.77 -2.19
CA ARG A 22 9.11 4.17 -3.05
C ARG A 22 9.73 2.98 -3.76
N GLU A 23 9.12 1.81 -3.60
CA GLU A 23 9.52 0.60 -4.31
C GLU A 23 8.44 0.19 -5.31
N GLU A 24 8.85 -0.09 -6.54
CA GLU A 24 7.98 -0.71 -7.54
C GLU A 24 8.17 -2.23 -7.52
N LEU A 25 7.08 -2.95 -7.27
CA LEU A 25 7.03 -4.40 -7.31
C LEU A 25 6.38 -4.87 -8.61
N LYS A 26 7.09 -5.75 -9.33
CA LYS A 26 6.58 -6.49 -10.49
C LYS A 26 5.45 -7.42 -10.09
N ILE A 27 4.61 -7.79 -11.07
CA ILE A 27 3.31 -8.44 -10.84
C ILE A 27 3.39 -9.74 -10.02
N GLU A 28 4.41 -10.56 -10.27
CA GLU A 28 4.62 -11.84 -9.57
C GLU A 28 4.87 -11.60 -8.08
N LYS A 29 5.89 -10.79 -7.77
CA LYS A 29 6.24 -10.40 -6.39
C LYS A 29 5.12 -9.61 -5.70
N ALA A 30 4.40 -8.77 -6.44
CA ALA A 30 3.29 -7.99 -5.90
C ALA A 30 2.13 -8.88 -5.40
N ARG A 31 1.85 -10.01 -6.06
CA ARG A 31 0.79 -10.94 -5.65
C ARG A 31 1.15 -11.68 -4.36
N GLU A 32 2.41 -12.07 -4.21
CA GLU A 32 2.90 -12.71 -2.99
C GLU A 32 2.88 -11.73 -1.81
N GLU A 33 3.40 -10.52 -2.02
CA GLU A 33 3.42 -9.49 -0.99
C GLU A 33 2.00 -9.09 -0.55
N TRP A 34 1.08 -8.95 -1.50
CA TRP A 34 -0.33 -8.71 -1.19
C TRP A 34 -0.91 -9.77 -0.26
N LYS A 35 -0.72 -11.07 -0.56
CA LYS A 35 -1.20 -12.16 0.30
C LYS A 35 -0.58 -12.09 1.70
N ASN A 36 0.71 -11.75 1.79
CA ASN A 36 1.39 -11.59 3.07
C ASN A 36 0.79 -10.45 3.90
N LEU A 37 0.51 -9.30 3.29
CA LEU A 37 -0.14 -8.16 3.96
C LEU A 37 -1.54 -8.53 4.48
N ILE A 38 -2.34 -9.23 3.68
CA ILE A 38 -3.65 -9.72 4.12
C ILE A 38 -3.52 -10.68 5.31
N SER A 39 -2.53 -11.58 5.29
CA SER A 39 -2.29 -12.49 6.42
C SER A 39 -1.87 -11.76 7.71
N GLN A 40 -1.21 -10.60 7.57
CA GLN A 40 -0.85 -9.71 8.66
C GLN A 40 -2.02 -8.82 9.12
N SER A 41 -3.26 -9.13 8.70
CA SER A 41 -4.47 -8.40 9.07
C SER A 41 -4.48 -6.94 8.60
N TRP A 42 -3.77 -6.62 7.51
CA TRP A 42 -3.91 -5.33 6.84
C TRP A 42 -5.32 -5.20 6.25
N SER A 43 -5.90 -4.00 6.39
CA SER A 43 -7.25 -3.72 5.89
C SER A 43 -7.26 -3.53 4.38
N VAL A 44 -8.30 -4.06 3.73
CA VAL A 44 -8.50 -3.92 2.28
C VAL A 44 -9.51 -2.81 2.00
N THR A 45 -9.11 -1.81 1.24
CA THR A 45 -10.03 -0.79 0.72
C THR A 45 -10.63 -1.27 -0.59
N LEU A 46 -11.89 -1.74 -0.55
CA LEU A 46 -12.59 -2.33 -1.71
C LEU A 46 -13.01 -1.30 -2.78
N GLU A 47 -12.98 0.00 -2.46
CA GLU A 47 -13.36 1.10 -3.37
C GLU A 47 -12.55 1.16 -4.67
N VAL A 48 -11.33 0.61 -4.65
CA VAL A 48 -10.43 0.55 -5.81
C VAL A 48 -10.63 -0.75 -6.60
N LEU A 49 -11.07 -1.83 -5.94
CA LEU A 49 -11.19 -3.16 -6.56
C LEU A 49 -12.41 -3.29 -7.49
N ASN A 50 -13.48 -2.54 -7.21
CA ASN A 50 -14.73 -2.60 -7.98
C ASN A 50 -14.79 -1.61 -9.16
N LYS A 51 -13.70 -0.91 -9.49
CA LYS A 51 -13.68 -0.10 -10.71
C LYS A 51 -13.67 -1.05 -11.92
N PRO A 52 -14.60 -0.91 -12.88
CA PRO A 52 -14.50 -1.64 -14.13
C PRO A 52 -13.14 -1.33 -14.76
N SER A 53 -12.49 -2.36 -15.30
CA SER A 53 -11.29 -2.18 -16.11
C SER A 53 -11.63 -1.21 -17.23
N ASP A 54 -11.07 -0.01 -17.20
CA ASP A 54 -11.12 0.90 -18.34
C ASP A 54 -10.39 0.18 -19.50
N ASN A 55 -11.17 -0.33 -20.46
CA ASN A 55 -10.69 -0.94 -21.70
C ASN A 55 -10.18 0.13 -22.66
#